data_AF-A0A392UXS5-F1
#
_entry.id   AF-A0A392UXS5-F1
#
_cell.length_a   1.000
_cell.length_b   1.000
_cell.length_c   1.000
_cell.angle_alpha   90.00
_cell.angle_beta   90.00
_cell.angle_gamma   90.00
#
_symmetry.space_group_name_H-M   'P 1'
#
loop_
_entity.id
_entity.type
_entity.pdbx_description
1 polymer ?
#
loop_
_entity_poly.entity_id
_entity_poly.type
_entity_poly.pdbx_seq_one_letter_code
_entity_poly.pdbx_strand_id
1 'polypeptide(L)' 'MDEASKEIPRPIPDGEFDFVPLSEDPSKGVKIGTGLPDLAMKQLKACLRENADLFAWSAPEMLGLD' A
#
# COMPACT_ATOMS: atom_id res chain seq x y z
N MET A 1 5.97 11.88 -29.49
CA MET A 1 5.18 12.87 -28.71
C MET A 1 4.78 12.07 -27.49
N ASP A 2 5.74 11.90 -26.59
CA ASP A 2 5.68 10.88 -25.54
C ASP A 2 5.53 11.60 -24.21
N GLU A 3 4.34 12.18 -24.04
CA GLU A 3 3.92 12.82 -22.79
C GLU A 3 3.28 11.82 -21.79
N ALA A 4 3.34 10.51 -22.08
CA ALA A 4 2.67 9.47 -21.28
C ALA A 4 3.52 8.86 -20.16
N SER A 5 4.82 9.17 -20.07
CA SER A 5 5.76 8.64 -19.07
C SER A 5 6.19 9.69 -18.03
N LYS A 6 5.28 10.60 -17.67
CA LYS A 6 5.42 11.33 -16.39
C LYS A 6 4.88 10.42 -15.30
N GLU A 7 5.77 9.71 -14.59
CA GLU A 7 5.44 9.12 -13.29
C GLU A 7 4.94 10.25 -12.40
N ILE A 8 3.62 10.33 -12.22
CA ILE A 8 3.03 11.22 -11.23
C ILE A 8 3.50 10.66 -9.89
N PRO A 9 4.34 11.38 -9.12
CA PRO A 9 4.85 10.86 -7.88
C PRO A 9 3.65 10.56 -6.99
N ARG A 10 3.50 9.28 -6.60
CA ARG A 10 2.38 8.88 -5.75
C ARG A 10 2.45 9.73 -4.47
N PRO A 11 1.34 10.37 -4.06
CA PRO A 11 1.33 11.19 -2.86
C PRO A 11 1.76 10.31 -1.69
N ILE A 12 2.90 10.66 -1.11
CA ILE A 12 3.39 10.06 0.12
C ILE A 12 2.58 10.74 1.25
N PRO A 13 2.15 10.00 2.29
CA PRO A 13 1.52 10.64 3.43
C PRO A 13 2.42 11.75 3.98
N ASP A 14 1.90 12.97 4.07
CA ASP A 14 2.57 14.07 4.77
C ASP A 14 2.51 13.77 6.28
N GLY A 15 3.55 13.12 6.80
CA GLY A 15 3.62 12.72 8.20
C GLY A 15 4.50 11.48 8.45
N GLU A 16 4.68 11.14 9.73
CA GLU A 16 5.38 9.93 10.13
C GLU A 16 4.52 8.69 9.84
N PHE A 17 5.15 7.65 9.30
CA PHE A 17 4.49 6.41 8.96
C PHE A 17 5.37 5.21 9.31
N ASP A 18 4.71 4.10 9.61
CA ASP A 18 5.32 2.79 9.70
C ASP A 18 5.15 2.04 8.37
N PHE A 19 6.17 1.29 7.97
CA PHE A 19 6.05 0.31 6.91
C PHE A 19 5.65 -1.05 7.51
N VAL A 20 4.53 -1.59 7.06
CA VAL A 20 3.99 -2.86 7.55
C VAL A 20 4.02 -3.88 6.41
N PRO A 21 4.80 -4.97 6.54
CA PRO A 21 4.73 -6.08 5.60
C PRO A 21 3.38 -6.81 5.78
N LEU A 22 2.66 -6.99 4.67
CA LEU A 22 1.39 -7.72 4.63
C LEU A 22 1.56 -9.18 4.18
N SER A 23 2.69 -9.52 3.56
CA SER A 23 3.02 -10.87 3.09
C SER A 23 4.46 -11.25 3.45
N GLU A 24 4.86 -12.49 3.09
CA GLU A 24 6.25 -12.97 3.21
C GLU A 24 7.19 -12.18 2.29
N ASP A 25 6.67 -11.66 1.18
CA ASP A 25 7.43 -10.81 0.27
C ASP A 25 7.61 -9.40 0.87
N PRO A 26 8.85 -8.92 1.07
CA PRO A 26 9.12 -7.62 1.68
C PRO A 26 8.70 -6.44 0.79
N SER A 27 8.48 -6.66 -0.50
CA SER A 27 7.97 -5.65 -1.44
C SER A 27 6.45 -5.47 -1.32
N LYS A 28 5.75 -6.45 -0.73
CA LYS A 28 4.30 -6.45 -0.50
C LYS A 28 3.94 -5.87 0.88
N GLY A 29 4.26 -4.59 1.07
CA GLY A 29 3.97 -3.87 2.29
C GLY A 29 3.30 -2.52 2.05
N VAL A 30 2.70 -1.99 3.10
CA VAL A 30 1.93 -0.73 3.08
C VAL A 30 2.50 0.26 4.09
N LYS A 31 2.41 1.55 3.76
CA LYS A 31 2.75 2.65 4.67
C LYS A 31 1.51 3.08 5.43
N ILE A 32 1.56 3.09 6.76
CA ILE A 32 0.44 3.48 7.63
C ILE A 32 0.91 4.64 8.52
N GLY A 33 0.16 5.74 8.55
CA GLY A 33 0.50 6.90 9.39
C GLY A 33 0.44 6.58 10.89
N THR A 34 1.40 7.08 11.68
CA THR A 34 1.54 6.75 13.11
C THR A 34 0.53 7.47 14.02
N GLY A 35 -0.31 8.37 13.49
CA GLY A 35 -1.31 9.12 14.25
C GLY A 35 -2.55 8.33 14.72
N LEU A 36 -2.59 7.01 14.48
CA LEU A 36 -3.71 6.14 14.86
C LEU A 36 -3.57 5.65 16.32
N PRO A 37 -4.67 5.56 17.09
CA PRO A 37 -4.65 4.88 18.38
C PRO A 37 -4.18 3.42 18.26
N ASP A 38 -3.47 2.90 19.27
CA ASP A 38 -2.87 1.56 19.24
C ASP A 38 -3.85 0.43 18.87
N LEU A 39 -5.08 0.49 19.40
CA LEU A 39 -6.12 -0.48 19.08
C LEU A 39 -6.52 -0.44 17.61
N ALA A 40 -6.75 0.76 17.07
CA ALA A 40 -7.10 0.96 15.67
C ALA A 40 -5.94 0.55 14.75
N MET A 41 -4.71 0.87 15.15
CA MET A 41 -3.50 0.46 14.44
C MET A 41 -3.39 -1.07 14.36
N LYS A 42 -3.61 -1.79 15.45
CA LYS A 42 -3.59 -3.26 15.48
C LYS A 42 -4.69 -3.87 14.62
N GLN A 43 -5.92 -3.37 14.73
CA GLN A 43 -7.05 -3.84 13.94
C GLN A 43 -6.85 -3.58 12.45
N LEU A 44 -6.34 -2.41 12.08
CA LEU A 44 -6.02 -2.07 10.70
C LEU A 44 -4.96 -3.01 10.12
N LYS A 45 -3.86 -3.25 10.84
CA LYS A 45 -2.80 -4.18 10.41
C LYS A 45 -3.33 -5.60 10.20
N ALA A 46 -4.21 -6.08 11.10
CA ALA A 46 -4.84 -7.40 10.95
C ALA A 46 -5.73 -7.45 9.71
N CYS A 47 -6.64 -6.50 9.55
CA CYS A 47 -7.54 -6.40 8.40
C CYS A 47 -6.77 -6.36 7.07
N LEU A 48 -5.72 -5.53 6.98
CA LEU A 48 -4.91 -5.42 5.77
C LEU A 48 -4.19 -6.74 5.43
N ARG A 49 -3.69 -7.47 6.44
CA ARG A 49 -3.04 -8.77 6.25
C ARG A 49 -4.00 -9.85 5.78
N GLU A 50 -5.20 -9.90 6.37
CA GLU A 50 -6.25 -10.85 6.00
C GLU A 50 -6.76 -10.64 4.57
N ASN A 51 -6.55 -9.43 4.01
CA ASN A 51 -6.97 -9.06 2.66
C ASN A 51 -5.76 -8.84 1.72
N ALA A 52 -4.58 -9.38 2.04
CA ALA A 52 -3.35 -9.12 1.29
C ALA A 52 -3.42 -9.57 -0.18
N ASP A 53 -4.26 -10.56 -0.48
CA ASP A 53 -4.56 -11.06 -1.83
C ASP A 53 -5.44 -10.13 -2.67
N LEU A 54 -6.18 -9.20 -2.04
CA LEU A 54 -7.01 -8.22 -2.75
C LEU A 54 -6.19 -7.06 -3.35
N PHE A 55 -4.94 -6.89 -2.92
CA PHE A 55 -4.08 -5.82 -3.41
C PHE A 55 -3.39 -6.22 -4.71
N ALA A 56 -3.48 -5.34 -5.72
CA ALA A 56 -2.58 -5.37 -6.86
C ALA A 56 -1.24 -4.75 -6.44
N TRP A 57 -0.25 -5.60 -6.19
CA TRP A 57 1.09 -5.18 -5.74
C TRP A 57 1.94 -4.56 -6.86
N SER A 58 1.55 -4.82 -8.10
CA SER A 58 2.25 -4.40 -9.31
C SER A 58 1.25 -3.97 -10.39
N ALA A 59 1.68 -3.10 -11.31
CA ALA A 59 0.88 -2.72 -12.49
C ALA A 59 0.30 -3.93 -13.28
N PRO A 60 1.04 -5.02 -13.55
CA PRO A 60 0.47 -6.19 -14.23
C PRO A 60 -0.57 -6.98 -13.41
N GLU A 61 -0.60 -6.82 -12.07
CA GLU A 61 -1.63 -7.43 -11.21
C GLU A 61 -2.95 -6.65 -11.27
N MET A 62 -2.96 -5.42 -11.77
CA MET A 62 -4.18 -4.65 -12.08
C MET A 62 -4.81 -5.10 -13.42
N LEU A 63 -5.02 -6.40 -13.61
CA LEU A 63 -5.68 -6.93 -14.81
C LEU A 63 -7.21 -6.82 -14.67
N GLY A 64 -7.73 -5.64 -15.00
CA GLY A 64 -9.17 -5.34 -15.09
C GLY A 64 -9.51 -4.28 -16.15
N LEU A 65 -8.55 -3.92 -17.00
CA LEU A 65 -8.68 -2.95 -18.08
C LEU A 65 -8.11 -3.59 -19.36
N ASP A 66 -8.97 -4.26 -20.11
CA ASP A 66 -8.82 -4.34 -21.58
C ASP A 66 -9.67 -3.20 -22.18
#